data_AF-A0A366M7Z2-F1
#
_entry.id   AF-A0A366M7Z2-F1
#
_cell.length_a   1.000
_cell.length_b   1.000
_cell.length_c   1.000
_cell.angle_alpha   90.00
_cell.angle_beta   90.00
_cell.angle_gamma   90.00
#
_symmetry.space_group_name_H-M   'P 1'
#
loop_
_entity.id
_entity.type
_entity.pdbx_description
1 polymer ?
#
loop_
_entity_poly.entity_id
_entity_poly.type
_entity_poly.pdbx_seq_one_letter_code
_entity_poly.pdbx_strand_id
1 'polypeptide(L)'
;MVKLHKIAGKVISFFEAFDGSRAALDTERILIVRGKSSKNIPLDEMEEQLEKIKDLIEGKEVGVVSDEAGKLINRMDEQIRSNVSVQGDTDVNGIMRMTKSLEAMNVCVKFKLMNLAHTAAFVVIWKDKSDFGPLFVETVVSADEQE
;
A
#
# COMPACT_ATOMS: atom_id res chain seq x y z
N MET A 1 -8.34 16.30 3.48
CA MET A 1 -9.11 15.12 2.99
C MET A 1 -9.02 14.82 1.48
N VAL A 2 -9.27 15.76 0.55
CA VAL A 2 -9.38 15.46 -0.90
C VAL A 2 -8.10 14.87 -1.53
N LYS A 3 -6.91 15.18 -0.99
CA LYS A 3 -5.63 14.69 -1.53
C LYS A 3 -5.42 13.18 -1.34
N LEU A 4 -5.75 12.63 -0.16
CA LEU A 4 -5.57 11.19 0.14
C LEU A 4 -6.46 10.32 -0.78
N HIS A 5 -7.73 10.70 -0.88
CA HIS A 5 -8.72 10.04 -1.75
C HIS A 5 -8.33 10.08 -3.22
N LYS A 6 -7.73 11.19 -3.69
CA LYS A 6 -7.26 11.31 -5.06
C LYS A 6 -6.11 10.34 -5.35
N ILE A 7 -5.16 10.20 -4.43
CA ILE A 7 -4.03 9.26 -4.58
C ILE A 7 -4.56 7.82 -4.53
N ALA A 8 -5.33 7.46 -3.52
CA ALA A 8 -5.90 6.12 -3.39
C ALA A 8 -6.78 5.77 -4.60
N GLY A 9 -7.61 6.72 -5.06
CA GLY A 9 -8.45 6.57 -6.25
C GLY A 9 -7.65 6.34 -7.52
N LYS A 10 -6.50 7.01 -7.71
CA LYS A 10 -5.58 6.72 -8.82
C LYS A 10 -5.06 5.28 -8.77
N VAL A 11 -4.63 4.81 -7.60
CA VAL A 11 -4.12 3.43 -7.42
C VAL A 11 -5.20 2.40 -7.73
N ILE A 12 -6.37 2.53 -7.10
CA ILE A 12 -7.48 1.59 -7.30
C ILE A 12 -7.96 1.59 -8.76
N SER A 13 -8.04 2.77 -9.39
CA SER A 13 -8.45 2.88 -10.79
C SER A 13 -7.39 2.31 -11.75
N PHE A 14 -6.11 2.56 -11.48
CA PHE A 14 -5.01 2.04 -12.30
C PHE A 14 -5.02 0.51 -12.36
N PHE A 15 -5.28 -0.14 -11.23
CA PHE A 15 -5.40 -1.61 -11.17
C PHE A 15 -6.80 -2.13 -11.50
N GLU A 16 -7.80 -1.28 -11.78
CA GLU A 16 -9.21 -1.67 -11.88
C GLU A 16 -9.67 -2.55 -10.70
N ALA A 17 -9.21 -2.16 -9.50
CA ALA A 17 -9.40 -2.91 -8.25
C ALA A 17 -10.72 -2.56 -7.55
N PHE A 18 -11.83 -2.58 -8.31
CA PHE A 18 -13.14 -2.12 -7.83
C PHE A 18 -13.94 -3.18 -7.09
N ASP A 19 -13.72 -4.47 -7.38
CA ASP A 19 -14.48 -5.55 -6.77
C ASP A 19 -14.14 -5.66 -5.27
N GLY A 20 -15.16 -5.50 -4.43
CA GLY A 20 -15.03 -5.45 -2.98
C GLY A 20 -14.24 -4.24 -2.47
N SER A 21 -14.04 -3.21 -3.31
CA SER A 21 -13.29 -2.01 -2.94
C SER A 21 -13.98 -1.28 -1.80
N ARG A 22 -13.28 -1.13 -0.68
CA ARG A 22 -13.77 -0.39 0.49
C ARG A 22 -12.63 0.24 1.26
N ALA A 23 -12.91 1.40 1.86
CA ALA A 23 -12.04 1.94 2.88
C ALA A 23 -12.01 0.99 4.08
N ALA A 24 -10.83 0.51 4.45
CA ALA A 24 -10.60 -0.22 5.69
C ALA A 24 -10.39 0.75 6.87
N LEU A 25 -9.87 1.94 6.59
CA LEU A 25 -9.73 3.07 7.51
C LEU A 25 -9.81 4.34 6.68
N ASP A 26 -10.60 5.32 7.10
CA ASP A 26 -10.70 6.63 6.44
C ASP A 26 -10.77 7.71 7.52
N THR A 27 -9.72 8.53 7.56
CA THR A 27 -9.54 9.61 8.52
C THR A 27 -8.93 10.81 7.81
N GLU A 28 -8.81 11.94 8.52
CA GLU A 28 -8.18 13.13 7.94
C GLU A 28 -6.71 12.92 7.57
N ARG A 29 -6.00 12.04 8.30
CA ARG A 29 -4.55 11.84 8.20
C ARG A 29 -4.14 10.56 7.50
N ILE A 30 -5.00 9.54 7.49
CA ILE A 30 -4.71 8.25 6.87
C ILE A 30 -5.94 7.67 6.19
N LEU A 31 -5.72 7.11 5.00
CA LEU A 31 -6.71 6.39 4.22
C LEU A 31 -6.12 5.04 3.80
N ILE A 32 -6.82 3.96 4.11
CA ILE A 32 -6.48 2.59 3.71
C ILE A 32 -7.61 2.08 2.83
N VAL A 33 -7.30 1.75 1.58
CA VAL A 33 -8.27 1.17 0.63
C VAL A 33 -7.72 -0.14 0.10
N ARG A 34 -8.58 -1.15 0.07
CA ARG A 34 -8.29 -2.45 -0.51
C ARG A 34 -9.35 -2.83 -1.54
N GLY A 35 -8.96 -3.60 -2.55
CA GLY A 35 -9.87 -4.11 -3.58
C GLY A 35 -9.26 -5.25 -4.39
N LYS A 36 -10.11 -5.93 -5.16
CA LYS A 36 -9.71 -6.97 -6.10
C LYS A 36 -9.69 -6.42 -7.51
N SER A 37 -8.55 -6.58 -8.18
CA SER A 37 -8.36 -6.26 -9.59
C SER A 37 -9.13 -7.21 -10.48
N SER A 38 -9.77 -6.64 -11.50
CA SER A 38 -10.32 -7.40 -12.63
C SER A 38 -9.28 -7.66 -13.73
N LYS A 39 -8.09 -7.04 -13.65
CA LYS A 39 -7.00 -7.26 -14.60
C LYS A 39 -6.33 -8.59 -14.34
N ASN A 40 -6.01 -9.30 -15.43
CA ASN A 40 -5.13 -10.45 -15.36
C ASN A 40 -3.68 -9.99 -15.54
N ILE A 41 -3.05 -9.55 -14.45
CA ILE A 41 -1.63 -9.17 -14.41
C ILE A 41 -0.80 -10.43 -14.09
N PRO A 42 0.13 -10.84 -14.97
CA PRO A 42 1.08 -11.93 -14.70
C PRO A 42 2.04 -11.61 -13.53
N LEU A 43 2.53 -12.65 -12.87
CA LEU A 43 3.44 -12.49 -11.71
C LEU A 43 4.73 -11.73 -12.02
N ASP A 44 5.30 -11.93 -13.21
CA ASP A 44 6.54 -11.30 -13.67
C ASP A 44 6.34 -9.82 -14.05
N GLU A 45 5.11 -9.40 -14.37
CA GLU A 45 4.77 -8.00 -14.65
C GLU A 45 4.40 -7.19 -13.39
N MET A 46 4.17 -7.84 -12.24
CA MET A 46 3.70 -7.16 -11.02
C MET A 46 4.61 -5.99 -10.59
N GLU A 47 5.93 -6.17 -10.66
CA GLU A 47 6.89 -5.11 -10.32
C GLU A 47 6.81 -3.93 -11.30
N GLU A 48 6.69 -4.21 -12.60
CA GLU A 48 6.53 -3.17 -13.63
C GLU A 48 5.25 -2.35 -13.42
N GLN A 49 4.16 -3.00 -13.00
CA GLN A 49 2.93 -2.28 -12.66
C GLN A 49 3.11 -1.36 -11.45
N LEU A 50 3.94 -1.75 -10.48
CA LEU A 50 4.31 -0.90 -9.35
C LEU A 50 5.18 0.29 -9.76
N GLU A 51 6.06 0.13 -10.75
CA GLU A 51 6.79 1.26 -11.34
C GLU A 51 5.86 2.25 -12.05
N LYS A 52 4.92 1.74 -12.84
CA LYS A 52 3.93 2.58 -13.54
C LYS A 52 3.05 3.38 -12.58
N ILE A 53 2.60 2.77 -11.47
CA ILE A 53 1.80 3.50 -10.48
C ILE A 53 2.63 4.55 -9.75
N LYS A 54 3.90 4.26 -9.44
CA LYS A 54 4.83 5.24 -8.85
C LYS A 54 4.90 6.49 -9.73
N ASP A 55 5.11 6.32 -11.02
CA ASP A 55 5.19 7.44 -11.97
C ASP A 55 3.84 8.17 -12.10
N LEU A 56 2.72 7.45 -12.16
CA LEU A 56 1.37 8.02 -12.29
C LEU A 56 0.95 8.90 -11.10
N ILE A 57 1.42 8.55 -9.89
CA ILE A 57 1.17 9.34 -8.68
C ILE A 57 2.30 10.34 -8.38
N GLU A 58 3.31 10.44 -9.24
CA GLU A 58 4.49 11.30 -9.06
C GLU A 58 5.24 10.98 -7.75
N GLY A 59 5.27 9.70 -7.38
CA GLY A 59 5.91 9.21 -6.16
C GLY A 59 7.42 9.07 -6.33
N LYS A 60 8.16 9.43 -5.29
CA LYS A 60 9.58 9.08 -5.15
C LYS A 60 9.70 7.81 -4.34
N GLU A 61 10.29 6.78 -4.93
CA GLU A 61 10.49 5.51 -4.23
C GLU A 61 11.43 5.67 -3.05
N VAL A 62 11.04 5.08 -1.93
CA VAL A 62 11.83 5.03 -0.69
C VAL A 62 12.28 3.60 -0.47
N GLY A 63 13.59 3.39 -0.42
CA GLY A 63 14.16 2.07 -0.14
C GLY A 63 13.73 1.57 1.24
N VAL A 64 13.16 0.37 1.30
CA VAL A 64 12.53 -0.20 2.50
C VAL A 64 13.48 -0.31 3.71
N VAL A 65 14.78 -0.39 3.45
CA VAL A 65 15.84 -0.51 4.47
C VAL A 65 16.47 0.84 4.87
N SER A 66 15.89 1.96 4.44
CA SER A 66 16.39 3.31 4.73
C SER A 66 15.79 3.90 6.00
N ASP A 67 16.49 4.86 6.61
CA ASP A 67 15.97 5.65 7.74
C ASP A 67 14.68 6.41 7.36
N GLU A 68 14.56 6.83 6.11
CA GLU A 68 13.35 7.48 5.59
C GLU A 68 12.17 6.52 5.58
N ALA A 69 12.38 5.27 5.15
CA ALA A 69 11.33 4.24 5.22
C ALA A 69 10.90 3.98 6.67
N GLY A 70 11.85 3.89 7.60
CA GLY A 70 11.55 3.72 9.02
C GLY A 70 10.65 4.84 9.56
N LYS A 71 10.95 6.10 9.24
CA LYS A 71 10.12 7.26 9.64
C LYS A 71 8.72 7.20 9.03
N LEU A 72 8.61 6.88 7.74
CA LEU A 72 7.32 6.80 7.05
C LEU A 72 6.44 5.68 7.60
N ILE A 73 7.03 4.49 7.81
CA ILE A 73 6.32 3.33 8.38
C ILE A 73 5.83 3.64 9.79
N ASN A 74 6.69 4.21 10.64
CA ASN A 74 6.32 4.60 12.00
C ASN A 74 5.15 5.58 12.00
N ARG A 75 5.21 6.62 11.16
CA ARG A 75 4.12 7.60 11.04
C ARG A 75 2.80 6.94 10.63
N MET A 76 2.83 6.08 9.60
CA MET A 76 1.63 5.37 9.16
C MET A 76 1.06 4.49 10.28
N ASP A 77 1.91 3.75 10.98
CA ASP A 77 1.52 2.86 12.09
C ASP A 77 0.93 3.65 13.27
N GLU A 78 1.53 4.77 13.68
CA GLU A 78 0.99 5.65 14.73
C GLU A 78 -0.38 6.23 14.34
N GLN A 79 -0.54 6.66 13.09
CA GLN A 79 -1.83 7.15 12.58
C GLN A 79 -2.90 6.05 12.58
N ILE A 80 -2.55 4.79 12.27
CA ILE A 80 -3.47 3.65 12.38
C ILE A 80 -3.85 3.40 13.84
N ARG A 81 -2.87 3.34 14.75
CA ARG A 81 -3.07 3.03 16.17
C ARG A 81 -3.86 4.08 16.93
N SER A 82 -3.80 5.34 16.49
CA SER A 82 -4.65 6.39 17.05
C SER A 82 -6.15 6.19 16.75
N ASN A 83 -6.49 5.36 15.76
CA ASN A 83 -7.87 5.11 15.31
C ASN A 83 -8.33 3.66 15.52
N VAL A 84 -7.41 2.72 15.77
CA VAL A 84 -7.71 1.30 15.93
C VAL A 84 -6.96 0.77 17.15
N SER A 85 -7.64 0.03 18.03
CA SER A 85 -6.98 -0.64 19.15
C SER A 85 -6.13 -1.80 18.63
N VAL A 86 -4.82 -1.56 18.49
CA VAL A 86 -3.83 -2.57 18.13
C VAL A 86 -3.02 -2.93 19.38
N GLN A 87 -2.98 -4.20 19.75
CA GLN A 87 -2.12 -4.68 20.83
C GLN A 87 -0.70 -4.95 20.30
N GLY A 88 0.31 -4.28 20.85
CA GLY A 88 1.74 -4.43 20.50
C GLY A 88 2.43 -3.09 20.23
N ASP A 89 3.76 -3.06 20.16
CA ASP A 89 4.52 -1.87 19.80
C ASP A 89 4.57 -1.64 18.28
N THR A 90 4.94 -0.43 17.85
CA THR A 90 5.22 -0.11 16.45
C THR A 90 6.33 -0.99 15.92
N ASP A 91 6.05 -1.64 14.79
CA ASP A 91 6.98 -2.61 14.21
C ASP A 91 7.38 -2.24 12.80
N VAL A 92 8.57 -1.65 12.69
CA VAL A 92 9.21 -1.26 11.43
C VAL A 92 9.38 -2.45 10.47
N ASN A 93 9.49 -3.68 11.00
CA ASN A 93 9.61 -4.91 10.22
C ASN A 93 8.25 -5.56 9.92
N GLY A 94 7.14 -4.91 10.29
CA GLY A 94 5.78 -5.43 10.10
C GLY A 94 5.49 -5.79 8.64
N ILE A 95 5.89 -4.93 7.70
CA ILE A 95 5.75 -5.17 6.25
C ILE A 95 6.54 -6.43 5.85
N MET A 96 7.79 -6.57 6.31
CA MET A 96 8.61 -7.73 5.96
C MET A 96 8.07 -9.04 6.53
N ARG A 97 7.48 -9.02 7.72
CA ARG A 97 6.80 -10.20 8.27
C ARG A 97 5.52 -10.53 7.53
N MET A 98 4.70 -9.52 7.21
CA MET A 98 3.49 -9.70 6.41
C MET A 98 3.82 -10.36 5.06
N THR A 99 4.83 -9.85 4.35
CA THR A 99 5.33 -10.42 3.09
C THR A 99 5.71 -11.89 3.28
N LYS A 100 6.55 -12.22 4.28
CA LYS A 100 6.95 -13.61 4.56
C LYS A 100 5.77 -14.52 4.89
N SER A 101 4.80 -14.05 5.67
CA SER A 101 3.61 -14.81 6.02
C SER A 101 2.74 -15.13 4.80
N LEU A 102 2.52 -14.15 3.93
CA LEU A 102 1.79 -14.34 2.68
C LEU A 102 2.56 -15.26 1.72
N GLU A 103 3.88 -15.10 1.60
CA GLU A 103 4.73 -15.95 0.76
C GLU A 103 4.73 -17.41 1.21
N ALA A 104 4.63 -17.67 2.52
CA ALA A 104 4.47 -19.00 3.10
C ALA A 104 3.12 -19.64 2.75
N MET A 105 2.11 -18.83 2.41
CA MET A 105 0.78 -19.29 1.97
C MET A 105 0.67 -19.40 0.44
N ASN A 106 1.80 -19.54 -0.26
CA ASN A 106 1.86 -19.61 -1.72
C ASN A 106 1.37 -18.35 -2.44
N VAL A 107 1.52 -17.17 -1.83
CA VAL A 107 1.18 -15.87 -2.43
C VAL A 107 2.44 -15.14 -2.86
N CYS A 108 2.48 -14.59 -4.07
CA CYS A 108 3.47 -13.62 -4.50
C CYS A 108 3.03 -12.23 -4.04
N VAL A 109 3.90 -11.52 -3.31
CA VAL A 109 3.61 -10.17 -2.80
C VAL A 109 4.65 -9.21 -3.35
N LYS A 110 4.21 -8.09 -3.88
CA LYS A 110 5.04 -6.98 -4.33
C LYS A 110 4.53 -5.70 -3.72
N PHE A 111 5.43 -4.79 -3.36
CA PHE A 111 5.03 -3.51 -2.77
C PHE A 111 6.03 -2.41 -3.07
N LYS A 112 5.57 -1.17 -3.00
CA LYS A 112 6.42 0.03 -3.00
C LYS A 112 6.00 1.00 -1.92
N LEU A 113 7.00 1.58 -1.27
CA LEU A 113 6.85 2.74 -0.39
C LEU A 113 7.29 3.98 -1.16
N MET A 114 6.43 5.00 -1.17
CA MET A 114 6.62 6.18 -1.97
C MET A 114 6.39 7.43 -1.13
N ASN A 115 7.28 8.40 -1.28
CA ASN A 115 7.11 9.74 -0.75
C ASN A 115 6.55 10.65 -1.84
N LEU A 116 5.56 11.46 -1.51
CA LEU A 116 4.99 12.49 -2.37
C LEU A 116 5.12 13.84 -1.65
N ALA A 117 4.81 14.95 -2.31
CA ALA A 117 5.09 16.29 -1.80
C ALA A 117 4.58 16.60 -0.36
N HIS A 118 3.42 16.06 0.02
CA HIS A 118 2.79 16.30 1.34
C HIS A 118 2.14 15.03 1.94
N THR A 119 2.44 13.88 1.35
CA THR A 119 1.80 12.61 1.67
C THR A 119 2.78 11.48 1.36
N ALA A 120 2.63 10.35 2.02
CA ALA A 120 3.28 9.12 1.62
C ALA A 120 2.25 8.08 1.20
N ALA A 121 2.64 7.21 0.28
CA ALA A 121 1.83 6.10 -0.18
C ALA A 121 2.60 4.80 -0.05
N PHE A 122 1.98 3.81 0.57
CA PHE A 122 2.39 2.42 0.53
C PHE A 122 1.39 1.66 -0.34
N VAL A 123 1.86 1.02 -1.41
CA VAL A 123 1.03 0.22 -2.31
C VAL A 123 1.56 -1.20 -2.27
N VAL A 124 0.69 -2.14 -1.93
CA VAL A 124 0.98 -3.57 -1.92
C VAL A 124 -0.01 -4.29 -2.83
N ILE A 125 0.52 -5.18 -3.65
CA ILE A 125 -0.25 -6.05 -4.53
C ILE A 125 0.15 -7.50 -4.29
N TRP A 126 -0.82 -8.40 -4.37
CA TRP A 126 -0.55 -9.82 -4.17
C TRP A 126 -1.45 -10.73 -4.99
N LYS A 127 -0.89 -11.86 -5.42
CA LYS A 127 -1.55 -12.86 -6.26
C LYS A 127 -1.03 -14.26 -5.90
N ASP A 128 -1.82 -15.29 -6.12
CA ASP A 128 -1.37 -16.67 -5.93
C ASP A 128 -0.15 -16.99 -6.84
N LYS A 129 0.84 -17.72 -6.34
CA LYS A 129 2.06 -18.08 -7.08
C LYS A 129 1.79 -19.04 -8.24
N SER A 130 0.64 -19.71 -8.28
CA SER A 130 0.17 -20.46 -9.44
C SER A 130 -0.35 -19.55 -10.56
N ASP A 131 -0.26 -18.22 -10.39
CA ASP A 131 -0.73 -17.19 -11.33
C ASP A 131 -2.23 -17.29 -11.66
N PHE A 132 -2.98 -17.95 -10.75
CA PHE A 132 -4.41 -18.17 -10.88
C PHE A 132 -5.19 -17.27 -9.92
N GLY A 133 -6.32 -16.75 -10.39
CA GLY A 133 -7.21 -15.90 -9.58
C GLY A 133 -6.85 -14.40 -9.63
N PRO A 134 -7.57 -13.58 -8.84
CA PRO A 134 -7.47 -12.13 -8.92
C PRO A 134 -6.17 -11.61 -8.29
N LEU A 135 -5.66 -10.51 -8.84
CA LEU A 135 -4.68 -9.67 -8.15
C LEU A 135 -5.41 -8.84 -7.09
N PHE A 136 -4.95 -8.91 -5.86
CA PHE A 136 -5.42 -8.06 -4.78
C PHE A 136 -4.53 -6.82 -4.67
N VAL A 137 -5.14 -5.70 -4.33
CA VAL A 137 -4.48 -4.40 -4.22
C VAL A 137 -4.89 -3.75 -2.91
N GLU A 138 -3.91 -3.26 -2.15
CA GLU A 138 -4.12 -2.41 -0.99
C GLU A 138 -3.21 -1.19 -1.08
N THR A 139 -3.75 -0.04 -0.71
CA THR A 139 -3.00 1.21 -0.62
C THR A 139 -3.27 1.89 0.70
N VAL A 140 -2.18 2.28 1.37
CA VAL A 140 -2.19 3.13 2.55
C VAL A 140 -1.65 4.49 2.11
N VAL A 141 -2.45 5.54 2.26
CA VAL A 141 -2.04 6.92 1.98
C VAL A 141 -2.11 7.70 3.27
N SER A 142 -0.98 8.29 3.66
CA SER A 142 -0.81 9.04 4.90
C SER A 142 -0.41 10.47 4.60
N ALA A 143 -1.08 11.44 5.23
CA ALA A 143 -0.66 12.82 5.24
C ALA A 143 0.57 13.01 6.13
N ASP A 144 1.40 13.99 5.77
CA ASP A 144 2.47 14.46 6.63
C ASP A 144 1.88 15.12 7.88
N GLU A 145 2.65 15.18 8.97
CA GLU A 145 2.23 15.85 10.21
C GLU A 145 2.19 17.38 10.10
N GLN A 146 2.72 17.94 9.01
CA GLN A 146 2.75 19.38 8.76
C GLN A 146 1.43 19.86 8.13
N GLU A 147 0.36 19.85 8.91
CA GLU A 147 -0.77 20.80 8.82
C GLU A 147 -1.47 20.92 10.18
#